data_AF-A0A932YC37-F1
#
_entry.id   AF-A0A932YC37-F1
#
_cell.length_a   1.000
_cell.length_b   1.000
_cell.length_c   1.000
_cell.angle_alpha   90.00
_cell.angle_beta   90.00
_cell.angle_gamma   90.00
#
_symmetry.space_group_name_H-M   'P 1'
#
loop_
_entity.id
_entity.type
_entity.pdbx_description
1 polymer ?
#
loop_
_entity_poly.entity_id
_entity_poly.type
_entity_poly.pdbx_seq_one_letter_code
_entity_poly.pdbx_strand_id
1 'polypeptide(L)'
;MRSLREIEFLLIGTLIGAVTLEGLIVGKILERIISLSKQWQARPQLVLDFFLIFGLLLLIVVGINFMIGLYISRKITRPLQGLIAALEEIKKGRLTVTVASKPADFLGELVTQFNQSIHSVFHVINRDHEFVGQAREILANCRKTLAGQEALTGKEREEIEKQIFKAEGLISFVNEHFLLKKED
;
A
#
# COMPACT_ATOMS: atom_id res chain seq x y z
N MET A 1 11.87 1.28 -17.93
CA MET A 1 11.63 1.84 -16.57
C MET A 1 12.08 3.30 -16.38
N ARG A 2 12.92 3.93 -17.23
CA ARG A 2 13.23 5.38 -17.13
C ARG A 2 12.10 6.29 -17.64
N SER A 3 11.42 5.92 -18.72
CA SER A 3 10.40 6.77 -19.37
C SER A 3 9.09 6.97 -18.60
N LEU A 4 8.72 6.07 -17.68
CA LEU A 4 7.46 6.19 -16.91
C LEU A 4 7.58 7.14 -15.71
N ARG A 5 8.74 7.15 -15.04
CA ARG A 5 9.06 8.14 -14.00
C ARG A 5 9.14 9.56 -14.57
N GLU A 6 9.57 9.69 -15.82
CA GLU A 6 9.56 10.97 -16.54
C GLU A 6 8.13 11.46 -16.76
N ILE A 7 7.17 10.58 -17.09
CA ILE A 7 5.75 10.96 -17.28
C ILE A 7 5.10 11.38 -15.96
N GLU A 8 5.34 10.68 -14.86
CA GLU A 8 4.82 11.09 -13.54
C GLU A 8 5.41 12.41 -13.05
N PHE A 9 6.71 12.60 -13.23
CA PHE A 9 7.38 13.86 -12.96
C PHE A 9 6.79 14.99 -13.83
N LEU A 10 6.44 14.69 -15.08
CA LEU A 10 5.74 15.63 -15.97
C LEU A 10 4.33 15.93 -15.48
N LEU A 11 3.59 14.95 -14.95
CA LEU A 11 2.24 15.14 -14.41
C LEU A 11 2.24 15.97 -13.12
N ILE A 12 3.17 15.70 -12.20
CA ILE A 12 3.33 16.49 -10.98
C ILE A 12 3.83 17.90 -11.35
N GLY A 13 4.79 18.01 -12.26
CA GLY A 13 5.31 19.28 -12.76
C GLY A 13 4.24 20.12 -13.47
N THR A 14 3.36 19.50 -14.26
CA THR A 14 2.22 20.18 -14.89
C THR A 14 1.16 20.59 -13.88
N LEU A 15 0.91 19.79 -12.84
CA LEU A 15 -0.01 20.16 -11.75
C LEU A 15 0.52 21.37 -10.96
N ILE A 16 1.78 21.33 -10.55
CA ILE A 16 2.43 22.44 -9.84
C ILE A 16 2.47 23.69 -10.73
N GLY A 17 2.81 23.51 -12.01
CA GLY A 17 2.78 24.57 -13.01
C GLY A 17 1.39 25.19 -13.17
N ALA A 18 0.34 24.37 -13.22
CA ALA A 18 -1.05 24.82 -13.32
C ALA A 18 -1.47 25.63 -12.07
N VAL A 19 -1.20 25.11 -10.87
CA VAL A 19 -1.50 25.82 -9.61
C VAL A 19 -0.73 27.14 -9.50
N THR A 20 0.53 27.15 -9.93
CA THR A 20 1.36 28.38 -9.94
C THR A 20 0.82 29.40 -10.95
N LEU A 21 0.43 28.94 -12.14
CA LEU A 21 -0.16 29.76 -13.19
C LEU A 21 -1.49 30.36 -12.74
N GLU A 22 -2.34 29.58 -12.08
CA GLU A 22 -3.58 30.07 -11.46
C GLU A 22 -3.32 31.15 -10.43
N GLY A 23 -2.36 30.96 -9.52
CA GLY A 23 -1.99 31.97 -8.55
C GLY A 23 -1.59 33.30 -9.22
N LEU A 24 -0.84 33.23 -10.32
CA LEU A 24 -0.42 34.42 -11.08
C LEU A 24 -1.58 35.10 -11.81
N ILE A 25 -2.48 34.32 -12.42
CA ILE A 25 -3.70 34.81 -13.08
C ILE A 25 -4.61 35.49 -12.04
N VAL A 26 -4.85 34.83 -10.92
CA VAL A 26 -5.66 35.35 -9.81
C VAL A 26 -5.05 36.65 -9.28
N GLY A 27 -3.73 36.69 -9.07
CA GLY A 27 -3.03 37.90 -8.64
C GLY A 27 -3.23 39.08 -9.59
N LYS A 28 -3.03 38.89 -10.90
CA LYS A 28 -3.26 39.95 -11.91
C LYS A 28 -4.71 40.42 -11.98
N ILE A 29 -5.67 39.49 -11.85
CA ILE A 29 -7.09 39.83 -11.84
C ILE A 29 -7.43 40.63 -10.57
N LEU A 30 -6.90 40.25 -9.41
CA LEU A 30 -7.07 41.00 -8.16
C LEU A 30 -6.51 42.42 -8.25
N GLU A 31 -5.31 42.60 -8.82
CA GLU A 31 -4.74 43.93 -9.08
C GLU A 31 -5.67 44.77 -9.97
N ARG A 32 -6.22 44.16 -11.03
CA ARG A 32 -7.16 44.84 -11.92
C ARG A 32 -8.44 45.26 -11.20
N ILE A 33 -9.03 44.34 -10.43
CA ILE A 33 -10.21 44.55 -9.59
C ILE A 33 -10.00 45.71 -8.60
N ILE A 34 -8.85 45.74 -7.90
CA ILE A 34 -8.49 46.82 -6.96
C ILE A 34 -8.30 48.15 -7.69
N SER A 35 -7.74 48.14 -8.91
CA SER A 35 -7.59 49.38 -9.70
C SER A 35 -8.92 49.96 -10.15
N LEU A 36 -9.89 49.10 -10.49
CA LEU A 36 -11.24 49.49 -10.87
C LEU A 36 -12.02 50.03 -9.67
N SER A 37 -11.87 49.42 -8.49
CA SER A 37 -12.58 49.86 -7.27
C SER A 37 -12.26 51.29 -6.85
N LYS A 38 -11.02 51.76 -7.11
CA LYS A 38 -10.62 53.15 -6.85
C LYS A 38 -11.34 54.19 -7.73
N GLN A 39 -11.88 53.80 -8.89
CA GLN A 39 -12.50 54.72 -9.87
C GLN A 39 -14.03 54.79 -9.76
N TRP A 40 -14.64 54.06 -8.82
CA TRP A 40 -16.09 53.89 -8.73
C TRP A 40 -16.88 55.18 -8.52
N GLN A 41 -16.31 56.16 -7.82
CA GLN A 41 -16.95 57.47 -7.63
C GLN A 41 -17.07 58.28 -8.94
N ALA A 42 -16.25 57.99 -9.95
CA ALA A 42 -16.22 58.76 -11.20
C ALA A 42 -16.98 58.10 -12.35
N ARG A 43 -17.21 56.77 -12.32
CA ARG A 43 -17.82 56.01 -13.43
C ARG A 43 -18.67 54.83 -12.91
N PRO A 44 -19.99 55.01 -12.68
CA PRO A 44 -20.85 53.97 -12.11
C PRO A 44 -20.99 52.72 -13.00
N GLN A 45 -20.79 52.87 -14.31
CA GLN A 45 -20.78 51.74 -15.26
C GLN A 45 -19.67 50.70 -15.01
N LEU A 46 -18.60 51.05 -14.29
CA LEU A 46 -17.50 50.12 -13.96
C LEU A 46 -17.85 49.12 -12.84
N VAL A 47 -18.95 49.35 -12.11
CA VAL A 47 -19.38 48.47 -11.02
C VAL A 47 -19.85 47.11 -11.57
N LEU A 48 -20.57 47.11 -12.69
CA LEU A 48 -21.02 45.87 -13.32
C LEU A 48 -19.85 45.03 -13.84
N ASP A 49 -18.88 45.66 -14.52
CA ASP A 49 -17.66 45.01 -15.01
C ASP A 49 -16.85 44.39 -13.87
N PHE A 50 -16.77 45.06 -12.72
CA PHE A 50 -16.14 44.51 -11.53
C PHE A 50 -16.80 43.21 -11.07
N PHE A 51 -18.14 43.21 -10.92
CA PHE A 51 -18.86 42.02 -10.46
C PHE A 51 -18.75 40.88 -11.47
N LEU A 52 -18.74 41.17 -12.78
CA LEU A 52 -18.53 40.17 -13.82
C LEU A 52 -17.12 39.55 -13.75
N ILE A 53 -16.07 40.36 -13.65
CA ILE A 53 -14.68 39.87 -13.55
C ILE A 53 -14.47 39.08 -12.26
N PHE A 54 -15.00 39.58 -11.13
CA PHE A 54 -14.90 38.91 -9.84
C PHE A 54 -15.66 37.57 -9.82
N GLY A 55 -16.86 37.54 -10.40
CA GLY A 55 -17.64 36.31 -10.55
C GLY A 55 -16.92 35.26 -11.42
N LEU A 56 -16.33 35.69 -12.53
CA LEU A 56 -15.52 34.81 -13.39
C LEU A 56 -14.29 34.26 -12.65
N LEU A 57 -13.60 35.10 -11.88
CA LEU A 57 -12.46 34.69 -11.06
C LEU A 57 -12.86 33.61 -10.05
N LEU A 58 -13.96 33.82 -9.32
CA LEU A 58 -14.48 32.84 -8.36
C LEU A 58 -14.79 31.50 -9.04
N LEU A 59 -15.42 31.54 -10.21
CA LEU A 59 -15.77 30.34 -10.95
C LEU A 59 -14.54 29.54 -11.35
N ILE A 60 -13.48 30.20 -11.83
CA ILE A 60 -12.21 29.56 -12.19
C ILE A 60 -11.59 28.91 -10.96
N VAL A 61 -11.46 29.66 -9.86
CA VAL A 61 -10.82 29.16 -8.62
C VAL A 61 -11.58 27.96 -8.05
N VAL A 62 -12.92 28.02 -7.99
CA VAL A 62 -13.73 26.90 -7.50
C VAL A 62 -13.62 25.71 -8.46
N GLY A 63 -13.65 25.95 -9.76
CA GLY A 63 -13.56 24.92 -10.79
C GLY A 63 -12.26 24.12 -10.70
N ILE A 64 -11.11 24.78 -10.56
CA ILE A 64 -9.84 24.07 -10.42
C ILE A 64 -9.75 23.34 -9.09
N ASN A 65 -10.08 23.98 -7.97
CA ASN A 65 -10.02 23.31 -6.67
C ASN A 65 -10.88 22.04 -6.66
N PHE A 66 -12.04 22.09 -7.31
CA PHE A 66 -12.89 20.92 -7.49
C PHE A 66 -12.23 19.84 -8.36
N MET A 67 -11.61 20.21 -9.49
CA MET A 67 -10.86 19.28 -10.34
C MET A 67 -9.70 18.60 -9.60
N ILE A 68 -8.91 19.37 -8.84
CA ILE A 68 -7.80 18.87 -8.03
C ILE A 68 -8.31 17.93 -6.95
N GLY A 69 -9.37 18.30 -6.23
CA GLY A 69 -9.99 17.45 -5.21
C GLY A 69 -10.45 16.11 -5.78
N LEU A 70 -11.09 16.11 -6.96
CA LEU A 70 -11.48 14.89 -7.66
C LEU A 70 -10.27 14.05 -8.09
N TYR A 71 -9.21 14.70 -8.56
CA TYR A 71 -7.97 14.02 -8.95
C TYR A 71 -7.32 13.30 -7.76
N ILE A 72 -7.10 14.02 -6.65
CA ILE A 72 -6.52 13.47 -5.42
C ILE A 72 -7.37 12.34 -4.86
N SER A 73 -8.69 12.52 -4.79
CA SER A 73 -9.60 11.50 -4.28
C SER A 73 -9.49 10.18 -5.06
N ARG A 74 -9.40 10.26 -6.40
CA ARG A 74 -9.34 9.07 -7.26
C ARG A 74 -7.95 8.43 -7.33
N LYS A 75 -6.89 9.24 -7.37
CA LYS A 75 -5.51 8.76 -7.56
C LYS A 75 -4.80 8.40 -6.26
N ILE A 76 -5.16 9.04 -5.14
CA ILE A 76 -4.49 8.88 -3.84
C ILE A 76 -5.40 8.23 -2.82
N THR A 77 -6.54 8.87 -2.51
CA THR A 77 -7.38 8.46 -1.37
C THR A 77 -7.96 7.05 -1.56
N ARG A 78 -8.48 6.72 -2.76
CA ARG A 78 -9.06 5.40 -3.03
C ARG A 78 -8.04 4.25 -2.92
N PRO A 79 -6.88 4.28 -3.58
CA PRO A 79 -5.86 3.22 -3.41
C PRO A 79 -5.40 3.07 -1.96
N LEU A 80 -5.23 4.19 -1.23
CA LEU A 80 -4.81 4.16 0.16
C LEU A 80 -5.84 3.49 1.07
N GLN A 81 -7.13 3.78 0.88
CA GLN A 81 -8.21 3.09 1.58
C GLN A 81 -8.23 1.59 1.27
N GLY A 82 -7.96 1.21 0.02
CA GLY A 82 -7.83 -0.20 -0.38
C GLY A 82 -6.70 -0.92 0.35
N LEU A 83 -5.54 -0.27 0.51
CA LEU A 83 -4.42 -0.80 1.30
C LEU A 83 -4.79 -0.96 2.77
N ILE A 84 -5.42 0.03 3.39
CA ILE A 84 -5.87 -0.04 4.79
C ILE A 84 -6.86 -1.19 4.98
N ALA A 85 -7.82 -1.35 4.06
CA ALA A 85 -8.78 -2.44 4.12
C ALA A 85 -8.12 -3.82 3.99
N ALA A 86 -7.16 -3.97 3.07
CA ALA A 86 -6.39 -5.20 2.94
C ALA A 86 -5.58 -5.49 4.22
N LEU A 87 -4.96 -4.47 4.82
CA LEU A 87 -4.22 -4.60 6.06
C LEU A 87 -5.11 -5.10 7.22
N GLU A 88 -6.35 -4.62 7.31
CA GLU A 88 -7.30 -5.06 8.33
C GLU A 88 -7.75 -6.53 8.11
N GLU A 89 -7.88 -6.99 6.86
CA GLU A 89 -8.15 -8.40 6.57
C GLU A 89 -6.95 -9.30 6.92
N ILE A 90 -5.73 -8.82 6.67
CA ILE A 90 -4.49 -9.52 7.04
C ILE A 90 -4.37 -9.66 8.56
N LYS A 91 -4.71 -8.61 9.31
CA LYS A 91 -4.76 -8.64 10.77
C LYS A 91 -5.76 -9.68 11.30
N LYS A 92 -6.81 -10.02 10.54
CA LYS A 92 -7.76 -11.09 10.85
C LYS A 92 -7.27 -12.48 10.40
N GLY A 93 -6.04 -12.59 9.90
CA GLY A 93 -5.45 -13.84 9.41
C GLY A 93 -5.78 -14.19 7.96
N ARG A 94 -6.44 -13.29 7.20
CA ARG A 94 -6.76 -13.53 5.78
C ARG A 94 -5.66 -12.96 4.89
N LEU A 95 -4.75 -13.82 4.45
CA LEU A 95 -3.56 -13.45 3.67
C LEU A 95 -3.74 -13.57 2.16
N THR A 96 -4.93 -13.94 1.68
CA THR A 96 -5.25 -14.06 0.25
C THR A 96 -5.75 -12.76 -0.37
N VAL A 97 -5.77 -11.66 0.38
CA VAL A 97 -6.23 -10.36 -0.11
C VAL A 97 -5.20 -9.71 -1.03
N THR A 98 -5.68 -9.15 -2.14
CA THR A 98 -4.86 -8.41 -3.10
C THR A 98 -5.50 -7.07 -3.39
N VAL A 99 -4.70 -6.00 -3.40
CA VAL A 99 -5.17 -4.68 -3.79
C VAL A 99 -4.93 -4.47 -5.28
N ALA A 100 -5.95 -4.02 -6.01
CA ALA A 100 -5.83 -3.74 -7.43
C ALA A 100 -4.82 -2.60 -7.67
N SER A 101 -3.77 -2.91 -8.44
CA SER A 101 -2.74 -1.95 -8.84
C SER A 101 -3.04 -1.42 -10.24
N LYS A 102 -2.79 -0.12 -10.46
CA LYS A 102 -2.57 0.44 -11.79
C LYS A 102 -1.07 0.53 -12.02
N PRO A 103 -0.47 -0.23 -12.94
CA PRO A 103 1.00 -0.38 -13.07
C PRO A 103 1.80 0.87 -13.48
N ALA A 104 1.18 2.04 -13.58
CA ALA A 104 1.79 3.24 -14.16
C ALA A 104 1.96 4.40 -13.18
N ASP A 105 1.51 4.25 -11.93
CA ASP A 105 1.56 5.34 -10.93
C ASP A 105 2.47 4.96 -9.74
N PHE A 106 3.09 5.93 -9.05
CA PHE A 106 3.89 5.77 -7.83
C PHE A 106 3.17 4.93 -6.76
N LEU A 107 1.89 5.21 -6.54
CA LEU A 107 1.03 4.43 -5.65
C LEU A 107 0.77 3.02 -6.16
N GLY A 108 0.78 2.80 -7.47
CA GLY A 108 0.68 1.48 -8.08
C GLY A 108 1.92 0.62 -7.81
N GLU A 109 3.11 1.22 -7.85
CA GLU A 109 4.35 0.54 -7.43
C GLU A 109 4.29 0.17 -5.95
N LEU A 110 3.84 1.09 -5.08
CA LEU A 110 3.63 0.79 -3.66
C LEU A 110 2.65 -0.37 -3.44
N VAL A 111 1.51 -0.36 -4.13
CA VAL A 111 0.52 -1.45 -4.07
C VAL A 111 1.13 -2.77 -4.54
N THR A 112 1.98 -2.74 -5.56
CA THR A 112 2.65 -3.93 -6.08
C THR A 112 3.61 -4.50 -5.04
N GLN A 113 4.45 -3.66 -4.44
CA GLN A 113 5.37 -4.05 -3.36
C GLN A 113 4.63 -4.58 -2.13
N PHE A 114 3.50 -3.95 -1.78
CA PHE A 114 2.61 -4.43 -0.72
C PHE A 114 2.10 -5.84 -1.03
N ASN A 115 1.50 -6.06 -2.19
CA ASN A 115 0.97 -7.37 -2.58
C ASN A 115 2.07 -8.46 -2.57
N GLN A 116 3.27 -8.15 -3.06
CA GLN A 116 4.41 -9.07 -3.03
C GLN A 116 4.85 -9.42 -1.60
N SER A 117 4.82 -8.44 -0.70
CA SER A 117 5.13 -8.66 0.73
C SER A 117 4.12 -9.62 1.37
N ILE A 118 2.83 -9.43 1.09
CA ILE A 118 1.78 -10.31 1.64
C ILE A 118 1.86 -11.72 1.07
N HIS A 119 2.13 -11.85 -0.23
CA HIS A 119 2.37 -13.14 -0.85
C HIS A 119 3.58 -13.87 -0.22
N SER A 120 4.64 -13.13 0.10
CA SER A 120 5.82 -13.71 0.76
C SER A 120 5.49 -14.19 2.19
N VAL A 121 4.74 -13.40 2.95
CA VAL A 121 4.26 -13.80 4.30
C VAL A 121 3.38 -15.04 4.22
N PHE A 122 2.44 -15.08 3.27
CA PHE A 122 1.58 -16.25 3.05
C PHE A 122 2.38 -17.51 2.72
N HIS A 123 3.39 -17.39 1.86
CA HIS A 123 4.25 -18.50 1.50
C HIS A 123 5.07 -19.03 2.70
N VAL A 124 5.57 -18.15 3.56
CA VAL A 124 6.27 -18.55 4.79
C VAL A 124 5.33 -19.31 5.74
N ILE A 125 4.12 -18.80 5.97
CA ILE A 125 3.15 -19.43 6.87
C ILE A 125 2.68 -20.80 6.36
N ASN A 126 2.40 -20.93 5.06
CA ASN A 126 2.02 -22.23 4.48
C ASN A 126 3.15 -23.26 4.59
N ARG A 127 4.39 -22.83 4.37
CA ARG A 127 5.56 -23.70 4.52
C ARG A 127 5.71 -24.18 5.96
N ASP A 128 5.51 -23.31 6.94
CA ASP A 128 5.55 -23.68 8.37
C ASP A 128 4.44 -24.69 8.72
N HIS A 129 3.24 -24.53 8.15
CA HIS A 129 2.16 -25.50 8.31
C HIS A 129 2.52 -26.88 7.75
N GLU A 130 3.16 -26.96 6.58
CA GLU A 130 3.64 -28.21 6.00
C GLU A 130 4.68 -28.88 6.90
N PHE A 131 5.65 -28.11 7.42
CA PHE A 131 6.68 -28.64 8.32
C PHE A 131 6.10 -29.18 9.63
N VAL A 132 5.17 -28.45 10.25
CA VAL A 132 4.49 -28.92 11.47
C VAL A 132 3.67 -30.18 11.17
N GLY A 133 3.07 -30.28 9.98
CA GLY A 133 2.39 -31.49 9.51
C GLY A 133 3.34 -32.70 9.45
N GLN A 134 4.51 -32.53 8.83
CA GLN A 134 5.54 -33.57 8.75
C GLN A 134 6.05 -33.98 10.14
N ALA A 135 6.33 -33.03 11.02
CA ALA A 135 6.77 -33.31 12.38
C ALA A 135 5.70 -34.10 13.17
N ARG A 136 4.42 -33.74 13.03
CA ARG A 136 3.31 -34.49 13.64
C ARG A 136 3.19 -35.91 13.10
N GLU A 137 3.39 -36.12 11.81
CA GLU A 137 3.36 -37.45 11.20
C GLU A 137 4.50 -38.33 11.75
N ILE A 138 5.71 -37.80 11.83
CA ILE A 138 6.87 -38.49 12.41
C ILE A 138 6.58 -38.87 13.88
N LEU A 139 6.07 -37.93 14.68
CA LEU A 139 5.72 -38.19 16.08
C LEU A 139 4.59 -39.24 16.21
N ALA A 140 3.60 -39.23 15.32
CA ALA A 140 2.53 -40.22 15.32
C ALA A 140 3.05 -41.63 14.99
N ASN A 141 3.98 -41.74 14.04
CA ASN A 141 4.63 -42.99 13.69
C ASN A 141 5.48 -43.51 14.85
N CYS A 142 6.29 -42.65 15.45
CA CYS A 142 7.09 -42.95 16.64
C CYS A 142 6.22 -43.46 17.80
N ARG A 143 5.09 -42.79 18.08
CA ARG A 143 4.12 -43.21 19.10
C ARG A 143 3.50 -44.59 18.81
N LYS A 144 3.19 -44.90 17.55
CA LYS A 144 2.65 -46.22 17.16
C LYS A 144 3.66 -47.33 17.42
N THR A 145 4.92 -47.11 17.07
CA THR A 145 6.02 -48.06 17.34
C THR A 145 6.18 -48.29 18.85
N LEU A 146 6.12 -47.22 19.66
CA LEU A 146 6.21 -47.30 21.13
C LEU A 146 5.01 -48.04 21.77
N ALA A 147 3.79 -47.83 21.28
CA ALA A 147 2.59 -48.43 21.86
C ALA A 147 2.40 -49.92 21.51
N GLY A 148 3.07 -50.41 20.46
CA GLY A 148 2.98 -51.79 20.01
C GLY A 148 3.90 -52.78 20.74
N GLN A 149 4.75 -52.32 21.66
CA GLN A 149 5.83 -53.15 22.22
C GLN A 149 5.99 -53.02 23.74
N GLU A 150 5.88 -54.15 24.45
CA GLU A 150 6.16 -54.23 25.90
C GLU A 150 7.67 -54.25 26.22
N ALA A 151 8.53 -54.42 25.22
CA ALA A 151 9.97 -54.21 25.32
C ALA A 151 10.51 -53.75 23.95
N LEU A 152 10.93 -52.49 23.86
CA LEU A 152 11.58 -51.94 22.67
C LEU A 152 12.83 -52.76 22.36
N THR A 153 12.88 -53.41 21.20
CA THR A 153 14.13 -54.03 20.75
C THR A 153 15.13 -52.93 20.37
N GLY A 154 16.44 -53.22 20.45
CA GLY A 154 17.49 -52.22 20.18
C GLY A 154 17.36 -51.52 18.82
N LYS A 155 16.86 -52.24 17.80
CA LYS A 155 16.64 -51.68 16.46
C LYS A 155 15.45 -50.71 16.39
N GLU A 156 14.39 -50.96 17.14
CA GLU A 156 13.21 -50.06 17.17
C GLU A 156 13.50 -48.79 17.96
N ARG A 157 14.31 -48.90 19.03
CA ARG A 157 14.84 -47.75 19.73
C ARG A 157 15.71 -46.87 18.82
N GLU A 158 16.59 -47.47 18.03
CA GLU A 158 17.45 -46.73 17.08
C GLU A 158 16.64 -46.03 15.98
N GLU A 159 15.60 -46.70 15.44
CA GLU A 159 14.71 -46.09 14.45
C GLU A 159 13.87 -44.94 15.05
N ILE A 160 13.42 -45.09 16.30
CA ILE A 160 12.73 -44.02 17.04
C ILE A 160 13.66 -42.83 17.29
N GLU A 161 14.89 -43.06 17.73
CA GLU A 161 15.88 -41.99 17.93
C GLU A 161 16.17 -41.24 16.62
N LYS A 162 16.27 -41.96 15.50
CA LYS A 162 16.45 -41.36 14.18
C LYS A 162 15.25 -40.51 13.75
N GLN A 163 14.03 -40.95 14.05
CA GLN A 163 12.81 -40.19 13.76
C GLN A 163 12.69 -38.95 14.64
N ILE A 164 13.01 -39.05 15.93
CA ILE A 164 13.06 -37.91 16.87
C ILE A 164 14.08 -36.90 16.39
N PHE A 165 15.29 -37.32 16.04
CA PHE A 165 16.33 -36.44 15.51
C PHE A 165 15.87 -35.70 14.24
N LYS A 166 15.15 -36.40 13.34
CA LYS A 166 14.59 -35.77 12.14
C LYS A 166 13.52 -34.73 12.48
N ALA A 167 12.64 -35.01 13.44
CA ALA A 167 11.64 -34.05 13.90
C ALA A 167 12.26 -32.84 14.60
N GLU A 168 13.28 -33.04 15.44
CA GLU A 168 14.06 -31.97 16.08
C GLU A 168 14.76 -31.09 15.04
N GLY A 169 15.34 -31.70 13.99
CA GLY A 169 15.93 -30.97 12.87
C GLY A 169 14.93 -30.05 12.15
N LEU A 170 13.72 -30.54 11.90
CA LEU A 170 12.64 -29.73 11.30
C LEU A 170 12.22 -28.57 12.21
N ILE A 171 12.09 -28.81 13.52
CA ILE A 171 11.73 -27.78 14.51
C ILE A 171 12.84 -26.74 14.63
N SER A 172 14.10 -27.17 14.68
CA SER A 172 15.27 -26.28 14.72
C SER A 172 15.34 -25.39 13.49
N PHE A 173 15.06 -25.94 12.30
CA PHE A 173 15.06 -25.18 11.05
C PHE A 173 13.98 -24.08 11.03
N VAL A 174 12.77 -24.40 11.51
CA VAL A 174 11.71 -23.39 11.68
C VAL A 174 12.17 -22.31 12.67
N ASN A 175 12.76 -22.70 13.81
CA ASN A 175 13.20 -21.77 14.85
C ASN A 175 14.34 -20.84 14.38
N GLU A 176 15.33 -21.37 13.66
CA GLU A 176 16.47 -20.61 13.12
C GLU A 176 16.01 -19.53 12.13
N HIS A 177 14.97 -19.81 11.34
CA HIS A 177 14.37 -18.83 10.43
C HIS A 177 13.73 -17.63 11.16
N PHE A 178 13.19 -17.83 12.36
CA PHE A 178 12.65 -16.75 13.19
C PHE A 178 13.74 -15.95 13.92
N LEU A 179 14.86 -16.58 14.27
CA LEU A 179 15.95 -15.95 15.01
C LEU A 179 16.85 -15.07 14.13
N LEU A 180 17.09 -15.44 12.87
CA LEU A 180 17.85 -14.63 11.92
C LEU A 180 17.17 -13.29 11.54
N LYS A 181 15.88 -13.10 11.90
CA LYS A 181 15.15 -11.84 11.64
C LYS A 181 15.07 -10.92 12.86
N LYS A 182 15.68 -11.30 13.99
CA LYS A 182 15.65 -10.51 15.24
C LYS A 182 16.88 -9.60 15.42
N GLU A 183 17.88 -9.70 14.54
CA GLU A 183 19.15 -8.96 14.66
C GLU A 183 19.31 -7.74 13.74
N ASP A 184 18.27 -7.31 13.01
CA ASP A 184 18.27 -6.02 12.28
C ASP A 184 17.07 -5.13 12.67
#